data_AF-A0AA49X9N4-F1
#
_entry.id   AF-A0AA49X9N4-F1
#
_cell.length_a   1.000
_cell.length_b   1.000
_cell.length_c   1.000
_cell.angle_alpha   90.00
_cell.angle_beta   90.00
_cell.angle_gamma   90.00
#
_symmetry.space_group_name_H-M   'P 1'
#
loop_
_entity.id
_entity.type
_entity.pdbx_description
1 polymer ?
#
loop_
_entity_poly.entity_id
_entity_poly.type
_entity_poly.pdbx_seq_one_letter_code
_entity_poly.pdbx_strand_id
1 'polypeptide(L)'
;LRQAGTFRDNQKVQDRVMDSNDLEKERGITIFAKNAAVNYKETHINIIDTPGHADFGGEVERVLSMVDGVLLLVDAAEGPMPQTLFVTKKALMHGFKPILVV
;
A
#
# COMPACT_ATOMS: atom_id res chain seq x y z
N LEU A 1 11.60 3.16 -2.62
CA LEU A 1 12.53 2.27 -1.89
C LEU A 1 14.02 2.57 -2.15
N ARG A 2 14.49 2.77 -3.40
CA ARG A 2 15.89 3.20 -3.68
C ARG A 2 16.34 4.48 -2.96
N GLN A 3 15.40 5.40 -2.69
CA GLN A 3 15.69 6.73 -2.12
C GLN A 3 15.78 6.76 -0.59
N ALA A 4 15.44 5.67 0.11
CA ALA A 4 15.34 5.64 1.58
C ALA A 4 16.63 5.18 2.29
N GLY A 5 17.73 5.01 1.56
CA GLY A 5 19.04 4.65 2.13
C GLY A 5 19.13 3.25 2.77
N THR A 6 18.11 2.41 2.60
CA THR A 6 18.00 1.09 3.24
C THR A 6 18.78 -0.04 2.54
N PHE A 7 19.63 0.26 1.56
CA PHE A 7 20.28 -0.76 0.72
C PHE A 7 21.81 -0.65 0.72
N ARG A 8 22.49 -1.76 1.06
CA ARG A 8 23.92 -1.98 0.77
C ARG A 8 24.13 -2.10 -0.74
N ASP A 9 25.28 -1.64 -1.24
CA ASP A 9 25.65 -1.47 -2.67
C ASP A 9 25.50 -2.68 -3.61
N ASN A 10 25.09 -3.86 -3.13
CA ASN A 10 25.05 -5.12 -3.90
C ASN A 10 23.66 -5.74 -4.12
N GLN A 11 22.55 -5.05 -3.82
CA GLN A 11 21.22 -5.64 -4.01
C GLN A 11 20.63 -5.29 -5.38
N LYS A 12 20.51 -6.29 -6.27
CA LYS A 12 19.77 -6.18 -7.54
C LYS A 12 18.30 -5.86 -7.23
N VAL A 13 17.89 -4.64 -7.56
CA VAL A 13 16.51 -4.17 -7.43
C VAL A 13 15.69 -4.73 -8.59
N GLN A 14 14.77 -5.65 -8.33
CA GLN A 14 13.67 -5.97 -9.24
C GLN A 14 12.62 -4.84 -9.16
N ASP A 15 12.02 -4.47 -10.29
CA ASP A 15 11.08 -3.34 -10.42
C ASP A 15 9.81 -3.46 -9.55
N ARG A 16 9.55 -4.63 -8.94
CA ARG A 16 8.49 -4.89 -7.97
C ARG A 16 9.06 -5.57 -6.73
N VAL A 17 9.51 -4.79 -5.76
CA VAL A 17 10.17 -5.32 -4.54
C VAL A 17 9.16 -5.90 -3.54
N MET A 18 7.88 -5.53 -3.66
CA MET A 18 6.86 -5.95 -2.70
C MET A 18 6.14 -7.23 -3.13
N ASP A 19 5.86 -7.51 -4.41
CA ASP A 19 5.16 -8.72 -4.86
C ASP A 19 6.06 -9.98 -4.83
N SER A 20 6.23 -10.58 -3.65
CA SER A 20 7.07 -11.76 -3.42
C SER A 20 6.42 -13.11 -3.72
N ASN A 21 5.09 -13.24 -3.66
CA ASN A 21 4.39 -14.52 -3.78
C ASN A 21 4.00 -14.84 -5.24
N ASP A 22 4.09 -16.11 -5.65
CA ASP A 22 3.85 -16.54 -7.04
C ASP A 22 2.41 -16.26 -7.50
N LEU A 23 1.45 -16.44 -6.59
CA LEU A 23 0.02 -16.17 -6.86
C LEU A 23 -0.27 -14.67 -7.09
N GLU A 24 0.47 -13.79 -6.41
CA GLU A 24 0.35 -12.34 -6.57
C GLU A 24 0.97 -11.90 -7.90
N LYS A 25 2.12 -12.48 -8.27
CA LYS A 25 2.79 -12.22 -9.56
C LYS A 25 1.96 -12.67 -10.75
N GLU A 26 1.31 -13.84 -10.65
CA GLU A 26 0.46 -14.38 -11.70
C GLU A 26 -0.79 -13.53 -11.93
N ARG A 27 -1.38 -13.00 -10.85
CA ARG A 27 -2.62 -12.23 -10.90
C ARG A 27 -2.42 -10.71 -11.00
N GLY A 28 -1.22 -10.22 -10.73
CA GLY A 28 -0.91 -8.79 -10.71
C GLY A 28 -1.63 -8.01 -9.62
N ILE A 29 -1.92 -8.64 -8.48
CA ILE A 29 -2.62 -8.02 -7.35
C ILE A 29 -1.89 -8.24 -6.02
N THR A 30 -2.00 -7.28 -5.10
CA THR A 30 -1.58 -7.44 -3.70
C THR A 30 -2.65 -8.22 -2.92
N ILE A 31 -2.29 -9.38 -2.37
CA ILE A 31 -3.19 -10.26 -1.60
C ILE A 31 -2.93 -10.10 -0.10
N PHE A 32 -1.67 -9.98 0.30
CA PHE A 32 -1.27 -9.81 1.69
C PHE A 32 -0.67 -8.43 1.91
N ALA A 33 -0.94 -7.83 3.07
CA ALA A 33 -0.37 -6.54 3.39
C ALA A 33 1.15 -6.63 3.58
N LYS A 34 1.90 -5.67 3.02
CA LYS A 34 3.37 -5.66 3.09
C LYS A 34 3.88 -4.37 3.70
N ASN A 35 4.75 -4.50 4.68
CA ASN A 35 5.40 -3.36 5.32
C ASN A 35 6.68 -2.97 4.56
N ALA A 36 6.83 -1.67 4.33
CA ALA A 36 8.06 -1.04 3.89
C ALA A 36 8.39 0.10 4.86
N ALA A 37 9.59 0.04 5.45
CA ALA A 37 10.07 1.07 6.34
C ALA A 37 11.06 2.00 5.63
N VAL A 38 10.88 3.31 5.80
CA VAL A 38 11.78 4.34 5.25
C VAL A 38 12.10 5.37 6.32
N ASN A 39 13.36 5.79 6.40
CA ASN A 39 13.75 6.95 7.20
C ASN A 39 13.72 8.19 6.32
N TYR A 40 12.92 9.19 6.69
CA TYR A 40 12.86 10.47 6.02
C TYR A 40 13.13 11.59 7.02
N LYS A 41 14.28 12.27 6.86
CA LYS A 41 14.79 13.23 7.85
C LYS A 41 14.90 12.56 9.23
N GLU A 42 14.25 13.12 10.25
CA GLU A 42 14.22 12.59 11.62
C GLU A 42 12.98 11.71 11.89
N THR A 43 12.22 11.36 10.85
CA THR A 43 10.98 10.58 10.97
C THR A 43 11.14 9.20 10.37
N HIS A 44 10.85 8.17 11.17
CA HIS A 44 10.71 6.80 10.71
C HIS A 44 9.29 6.56 10.21
N ILE A 45 9.13 6.22 8.94
CA ILE A 45 7.82 6.05 8.30
C ILE A 45 7.64 4.58 7.94
N ASN A 46 6.54 4.01 8.42
CA ASN A 46 6.07 2.69 8.01
C ASN A 46 4.97 2.84 6.97
N ILE A 47 5.21 2.26 5.80
CA ILE A 47 4.24 2.20 4.70
C ILE A 47 3.71 0.77 4.67
N ILE A 48 2.39 0.63 4.68
CA ILE A 48 1.75 -0.67 4.53
C ILE A 48 1.00 -0.66 3.20
N ASP A 49 1.45 -1.50 2.27
CA ASP A 49 0.71 -1.77 1.05
C ASP A 49 -0.47 -2.69 1.37
N THR A 50 -1.66 -2.36 0.88
CA THR A 50 -2.91 -3.03 1.25
C THR A 50 -3.62 -3.60 0.03
N PRO A 51 -4.31 -4.75 0.16
CA PRO A 51 -5.16 -5.25 -0.92
C PRO A 51 -6.27 -4.26 -1.29
N GLY A 52 -6.46 -4.02 -2.58
CA GLY A 52 -7.54 -3.15 -3.08
C GLY A 52 -8.90 -3.84 -3.18
N HIS A 53 -8.95 -5.18 -3.13
CA HIS A 53 -10.15 -5.95 -3.47
C HIS A 53 -11.03 -6.27 -2.24
N ALA A 54 -12.37 -6.19 -2.41
CA ALA A 54 -13.34 -6.41 -1.35
C ALA A 54 -13.27 -7.82 -0.73
N ASP A 55 -12.86 -8.81 -1.53
CA ASP A 55 -12.65 -10.20 -1.08
C ASP A 55 -11.60 -10.33 0.04
N PHE A 56 -10.74 -9.33 0.21
CA PHE A 56 -9.73 -9.28 1.28
C PHE A 56 -10.10 -8.30 2.40
N GLY A 57 -11.40 -8.06 2.61
CA GLY A 57 -11.89 -7.08 3.58
C GLY A 57 -11.36 -7.26 5.01
N GLY A 58 -11.15 -8.49 5.47
CA GLY A 58 -10.57 -8.75 6.80
C GLY A 58 -9.13 -8.23 6.94
N GLU A 59 -8.33 -8.32 5.87
CA GLU A 59 -6.96 -7.81 5.84
C GLU A 59 -6.96 -6.27 5.78
N VAL A 60 -7.88 -5.68 5.01
CA VAL A 60 -8.06 -4.22 4.94
C VAL A 60 -8.39 -3.64 6.32
N GLU A 61 -9.36 -4.24 7.04
CA GLU A 61 -9.73 -3.82 8.39
C GLU A 61 -8.55 -3.90 9.38
N ARG A 62 -7.79 -5.00 9.31
CA ARG A 62 -6.60 -5.19 10.14
C ARG A 62 -5.55 -4.11 9.87
N VAL A 63 -5.28 -3.77 8.61
CA VAL A 63 -4.32 -2.71 8.30
C VAL A 63 -4.82 -1.34 8.75
N LEU A 64 -6.10 -1.03 8.52
CA LEU A 64 -6.68 0.24 8.97
C LEU A 64 -6.56 0.41 10.50
N SER A 65 -6.59 -0.66 11.30
CA SER A 65 -6.35 -0.57 12.74
C SER A 65 -4.90 -0.34 13.18
N MET A 66 -3.93 -0.46 12.27
CA MET A 66 -2.49 -0.36 12.57
C MET A 66 -1.82 0.91 12.04
N VAL A 67 -2.53 1.73 11.26
CA VAL A 67 -1.97 2.92 10.59
C VAL A 67 -2.53 4.21 11.20
N ASP A 68 -1.72 5.27 11.17
CA ASP A 68 -2.16 6.61 11.61
C ASP A 68 -2.83 7.42 10.47
N GLY A 69 -2.67 6.99 9.22
CA GLY A 69 -3.18 7.70 8.06
C GLY A 69 -3.24 6.84 6.79
N VAL A 70 -3.95 7.35 5.79
CA VAL A 70 -4.22 6.64 4.53
C VAL A 70 -3.86 7.52 3.34
N LEU A 71 -3.14 6.95 2.38
CA LEU A 71 -2.93 7.53 1.05
C LEU A 71 -3.88 6.84 0.07
N LEU A 72 -4.66 7.62 -0.65
CA LEU A 72 -5.57 7.15 -1.69
C LEU A 72 -4.94 7.41 -3.05
N LEU A 73 -4.36 6.38 -3.66
CA LEU A 73 -3.79 6.48 -5.00
C LEU A 73 -4.87 6.28 -6.06
N VAL A 74 -4.96 7.21 -6.99
CA VAL A 74 -5.88 7.18 -8.13
C VAL A 74 -5.07 7.44 -9.39
N ASP A 75 -5.24 6.61 -10.41
CA ASP A 75 -4.57 6.83 -11.68
C ASP A 75 -5.13 8.09 -12.38
N ALA A 76 -4.25 8.97 -12.85
CA ALA A 76 -4.63 10.22 -13.51
C ALA A 76 -5.38 10.01 -14.85
N ALA A 77 -5.12 8.92 -15.55
CA ALA A 77 -5.72 8.60 -16.84
C ALA A 77 -6.97 7.71 -16.71
N GLU A 78 -6.91 6.70 -15.83
CA GLU A 78 -8.01 5.73 -15.67
C GLU A 78 -9.04 6.16 -14.62
N GLY A 79 -8.64 6.98 -13.65
CA GLY A 79 -9.51 7.43 -12.56
C GLY A 79 -9.75 6.37 -11.48
N PRO A 80 -10.74 6.58 -10.60
CA PRO A 80 -11.00 5.67 -9.48
C PRO A 80 -11.71 4.39 -9.92
N MET A 81 -11.23 3.25 -9.41
CA MET A 81 -11.79 1.93 -9.72
C MET A 81 -12.86 1.51 -8.70
N PRO A 82 -13.82 0.62 -9.05
CA PRO A 82 -14.84 0.13 -8.12
C PRO A 82 -14.25 -0.48 -6.84
N GLN A 83 -13.10 -1.15 -6.95
CA GLN A 83 -12.36 -1.72 -5.82
C GLN A 83 -11.86 -0.62 -4.86
N THR A 84 -11.36 0.49 -5.40
CA THR A 84 -10.91 1.67 -4.64
C THR A 84 -12.03 2.23 -3.76
N LEU A 85 -13.28 2.22 -4.24
CA LEU A 85 -14.43 2.71 -3.48
C LEU A 85 -14.65 1.91 -2.19
N PHE A 86 -14.49 0.59 -2.22
CA PHE A 86 -14.69 -0.27 -1.06
C PHE A 86 -13.71 0.08 0.07
N VAL A 87 -12.41 0.12 -0.24
CA VAL A 87 -11.35 0.41 0.74
C VAL A 87 -11.47 1.84 1.25
N THR A 88 -11.76 2.79 0.36
CA THR A 88 -11.96 4.20 0.74
C THR A 88 -13.12 4.37 1.71
N LYS A 89 -14.25 3.68 1.46
CA LYS A 89 -15.41 3.71 2.37
C LYS A 89 -15.05 3.18 3.76
N LYS A 90 -14.28 2.09 3.84
CA LYS A 90 -13.81 1.54 5.11
C LYS A 90 -12.90 2.52 5.85
N ALA A 91 -11.92 3.12 5.16
CA ALA A 91 -11.05 4.12 5.77
C ALA A 91 -11.82 5.31 6.34
N LEU A 92 -12.81 5.82 5.61
CA LEU A 92 -13.68 6.92 6.08
C LEU A 92 -14.54 6.51 7.29
N MET A 93 -15.05 5.28 7.33
CA MET A 93 -15.80 4.76 8.48
C MET A 93 -14.94 4.65 9.74
N HIS A 94 -13.64 4.41 9.59
CA HIS A 94 -12.66 4.44 10.68
C HIS A 94 -12.25 5.86 11.11
N GLY A 95 -12.80 6.90 10.46
CA GLY A 95 -12.50 8.29 10.79
C GLY A 95 -11.19 8.81 10.20
N PHE A 96 -10.53 8.04 9.34
CA PHE A 96 -9.37 8.54 8.61
C PHE A 96 -9.75 9.67 7.66
N LYS A 97 -8.78 10.54 7.38
CA LYS A 97 -8.85 11.58 6.35
C LYS A 97 -7.88 11.21 5.23
N PRO A 98 -8.32 10.42 4.22
CA PRO A 98 -7.42 9.97 3.17
C PRO A 98 -6.80 11.15 2.42
N ILE A 99 -5.50 11.08 2.15
CA ILE A 99 -4.80 12.02 1.28
C ILE A 99 -4.86 11.48 -0.13
N LEU A 100 -5.55 12.19 -1.03
CA LEU A 100 -5.62 11.82 -2.43
C LEU A 100 -4.28 12.10 -3.13
N VAL A 101 -3.80 11.10 -3.87
CA VAL A 101 -2.61 11.15 -4.72
C VAL A 101 -3.04 10.74 -6.12
N VAL A 102 -2.73 11.57 -7.13
CA VAL A 102 -3.10 11.38 -8.54
C VAL A 102 -1.85 11.28 -9.39
#